data_AF-A0A927PZR6-F1
#
_entry.id   AF-A0A927PZR6-F1
#
_cell.length_a   1.000
_cell.length_b   1.000
_cell.length_c   1.000
_cell.angle_alpha   90.00
_cell.angle_beta   90.00
_cell.angle_gamma   90.00
#
_symmetry.space_group_name_H-M   'P 1'
#
loop_
_entity.id
_entity.type
_entity.pdbx_description
1 polymer ?
#
loop_
_entity_poly.entity_id
_entity_poly.type
_entity_poly.pdbx_seq_one_letter_code
_entity_poly.pdbx_strand_id
1 'polypeptide(L)'
;LSARAATIASASPADLRTATHAIVTMVRIHDGRIEVDCAAAAIAELLQATLAPHAPATVTFVSDVRLTRSGRVMRLVQASGAGVTPTGNASLVRLVLKARRWWGMLRGGELDITTLAAREGVQPAYVTRVLRLAFLAPAVVDAILGGAIRTGVDGTALTATGAIPPLWSEQVATLLPGTAGRGRDG
;
A
#
# COMPACT_ATOMS: atom_id res chain seq x y z
N LEU A 1 -8.57 24.65 12.35
CA LEU A 1 -8.78 23.65 11.27
C LEU A 1 -7.53 22.80 11.00
N SER A 2 -6.41 23.36 10.51
CA SER A 2 -5.23 22.57 10.08
C SER A 2 -4.60 21.68 11.17
N ALA A 3 -4.53 22.14 12.42
CA ALA A 3 -3.88 21.37 13.51
C ALA A 3 -4.68 20.11 13.90
N ARG A 4 -6.01 20.21 13.99
CA ARG A 4 -6.88 19.09 14.38
C ARG A 4 -6.94 18.02 13.29
N ALA A 5 -6.99 18.45 12.03
CA ALA A 5 -6.89 17.55 10.88
C ALA A 5 -5.56 16.79 10.88
N ALA A 6 -4.44 17.45 11.18
CA ALA A 6 -3.13 16.80 11.29
C ALA A 6 -3.07 15.79 12.45
N THR A 7 -3.65 16.11 13.61
CA THR A 7 -3.76 15.17 14.74
C THR A 7 -4.53 13.91 14.35
N ILE A 8 -5.68 14.07 13.68
CA ILE A 8 -6.49 12.93 13.22
C ILE A 8 -5.71 12.11 12.19
N ALA A 9 -5.03 12.75 11.24
CA ALA A 9 -4.23 12.06 10.23
C ALA A 9 -3.07 11.24 10.82
N SER A 10 -2.54 11.66 11.98
CA SER A 10 -1.50 10.94 12.73
C SER A 10 -2.02 9.92 13.75
N ALA A 11 -3.35 9.78 13.89
CA ALA A 11 -3.96 8.88 14.87
C ALA A 11 -3.76 7.40 14.50
N SER A 12 -4.00 6.51 15.47
CA SER A 12 -3.84 5.07 15.22
C SER A 12 -4.83 4.57 14.15
N PRO A 13 -4.52 3.46 13.45
CA PRO A 13 -5.45 2.87 12.48
C PRO A 13 -6.82 2.49 13.08
N ALA A 14 -6.87 2.19 14.38
CA ALA A 14 -8.13 1.90 15.08
C ALA A 14 -8.95 3.18 15.27
N ASP A 15 -8.32 4.26 15.69
CA ASP A 15 -8.97 5.56 15.91
C ASP A 15 -9.48 6.16 14.59
N LEU A 16 -8.67 6.04 13.52
CA LEU A 16 -9.06 6.43 12.16
C LEU A 16 -10.28 5.66 11.67
N ARG A 17 -10.37 4.36 11.96
CA ARG A 17 -11.53 3.53 11.59
C ARG A 17 -12.78 3.98 12.33
N THR A 18 -12.68 4.21 13.63
CA THR A 18 -13.79 4.71 14.46
C THR A 18 -14.27 6.07 13.97
N ALA A 19 -13.34 7.00 13.71
CA ALA A 19 -13.66 8.32 13.18
C ALA A 19 -14.31 8.25 11.79
N THR A 20 -13.82 7.37 10.91
CA THR A 20 -14.42 7.17 9.57
C THR A 20 -15.85 6.66 9.69
N HIS A 21 -16.11 5.68 10.54
CA HIS A 21 -17.44 5.11 10.73
C HIS A 21 -18.43 6.12 11.36
N ALA A 22 -17.93 7.10 12.12
CA ALA A 22 -18.75 8.15 12.72
C ALA A 22 -19.23 9.20 11.70
N ILE A 23 -18.46 9.41 10.61
CA ILE A 23 -18.78 10.47 9.63
C ILE A 23 -19.45 9.95 8.36
N VAL A 24 -19.20 8.69 7.98
CA VAL A 24 -19.75 8.10 6.74
C VAL A 24 -21.20 7.70 6.95
N THR A 25 -22.09 8.23 6.11
CA THR A 25 -23.52 7.90 6.12
C THR A 25 -23.89 6.88 5.05
N MET A 26 -23.24 6.94 3.89
CA MET A 26 -23.54 6.02 2.78
C MET A 26 -22.30 5.80 1.91
N VAL A 27 -22.12 4.56 1.45
CA VAL A 27 -21.12 4.22 0.43
C VAL A 27 -21.85 3.67 -0.78
N ARG A 28 -21.69 4.34 -1.93
CA ARG A 28 -22.27 3.95 -3.22
C ARG A 28 -21.16 3.45 -4.12
N ILE A 29 -21.29 2.20 -4.56
CA ILE A 29 -20.31 1.54 -5.42
C ILE A 29 -20.90 1.47 -6.82
N HIS A 30 -20.18 2.03 -7.79
CA HIS A 30 -20.50 1.98 -9.21
C HIS A 30 -19.42 1.20 -9.97
N ASP A 31 -19.67 0.90 -11.25
CA ASP A 31 -18.77 0.07 -12.08
C ASP A 31 -17.36 0.67 -12.30
N GLY A 32 -17.19 1.98 -12.01
CA GLY A 32 -15.90 2.68 -12.15
C GLY A 32 -15.60 3.74 -11.10
N ARG A 33 -16.44 3.88 -10.06
CA ARG A 33 -16.25 4.89 -9.01
C ARG A 33 -16.92 4.49 -7.69
N ILE A 34 -16.35 4.96 -6.59
CA ILE A 34 -17.00 4.94 -5.29
C ILE A 34 -17.35 6.37 -4.93
N GLU A 35 -18.58 6.54 -4.46
CA GLU A 35 -19.04 7.77 -3.83
C GLU A 35 -19.23 7.47 -2.33
N VAL A 36 -18.64 8.29 -1.48
CA VAL A 36 -18.79 8.21 -0.03
C VAL A 36 -19.49 9.47 0.43
N ASP A 37 -20.71 9.32 0.92
CA ASP A 37 -21.47 10.40 1.52
C ASP A 37 -21.13 10.47 3.01
N CYS A 38 -20.78 11.66 3.46
CA CYS A 38 -20.45 11.95 4.84
C CYS A 38 -21.35 13.06 5.40
N ALA A 39 -21.74 12.96 6.66
CA ALA A 39 -22.49 14.01 7.34
C ALA A 39 -21.59 15.22 7.59
N ALA A 40 -21.96 16.39 7.05
CA ALA A 40 -21.17 17.61 7.20
C ALA A 40 -21.04 18.04 8.68
N ALA A 41 -22.11 17.83 9.46
CA ALA A 41 -22.10 18.10 10.90
C ALA A 41 -21.12 17.19 11.67
N ALA A 42 -21.07 15.90 11.34
CA ALA A 42 -20.15 14.95 11.99
C ALA A 42 -18.68 15.24 11.63
N ILE A 43 -18.42 15.66 10.38
CA ILE A 43 -17.09 16.15 9.98
C ILE A 43 -16.72 17.42 10.76
N ALA A 44 -17.65 18.37 10.89
CA ALA A 44 -17.43 19.61 11.62
C ALA A 44 -17.14 19.33 13.10
N GLU A 45 -17.88 18.43 13.74
CA GLU A 45 -17.65 18.01 15.12
C GLU A 45 -16.26 17.36 15.29
N LEU A 46 -15.92 16.41 14.42
CA LEU A 46 -14.63 15.71 14.43
C LEU A 46 -13.46 16.69 14.26
N LEU A 47 -13.58 17.67 13.36
CA LEU A 47 -12.57 18.69 13.10
C LEU A 47 -12.60 19.86 14.09
N GLN A 48 -13.57 19.88 15.02
CA GLN A 48 -13.88 21.01 15.90
C GLN A 48 -14.00 22.33 15.11
N ALA A 49 -14.79 22.28 14.05
CA ALA A 49 -15.05 23.36 13.11
C ALA A 49 -16.48 23.87 13.24
N THR A 50 -16.68 25.15 12.91
CA THR A 50 -18.03 25.71 12.77
C THR A 50 -18.52 25.45 11.35
N LEU A 51 -19.70 24.84 11.23
CA LEU A 51 -20.36 24.67 9.95
C LEU A 51 -20.98 26.02 9.51
N ALA A 52 -20.79 26.40 8.25
CA ALA A 52 -21.39 27.62 7.72
C ALA A 52 -22.93 27.52 7.68
N PRO A 53 -23.68 28.62 7.83
CA PRO A 53 -25.16 28.60 7.91
C PRO A 53 -25.86 27.98 6.71
N HIS A 54 -25.22 27.98 5.54
CA HIS A 54 -25.74 27.42 4.28
C HIS A 54 -24.90 26.24 3.78
N ALA A 55 -24.12 25.61 4.66
CA ALA A 55 -23.37 24.43 4.28
C ALA A 55 -24.33 23.28 3.94
N PRO A 56 -24.01 22.46 2.92
CA PRO A 56 -24.79 21.28 2.62
C PRO A 56 -24.77 20.30 3.81
N ALA A 57 -25.87 19.59 4.04
CA ALA A 57 -25.97 18.59 5.10
C ALA A 57 -25.03 17.39 4.86
N THR A 58 -24.66 17.15 3.61
CA THR A 58 -23.85 16.02 3.16
C THR A 58 -22.68 16.52 2.31
N VAL A 59 -21.50 15.95 2.56
CA VAL A 59 -20.30 16.10 1.72
C VAL A 59 -20.04 14.77 1.03
N THR A 60 -20.04 14.76 -0.30
CA THR A 60 -19.78 13.55 -1.10
C THR A 60 -18.34 13.54 -1.59
N PHE A 61 -17.60 12.50 -1.24
CA PHE A 61 -16.28 12.22 -1.77
C PHE A 61 -16.40 11.24 -2.93
N VAL A 62 -15.87 11.62 -4.10
CA VAL A 62 -15.85 10.76 -5.28
C VAL A 62 -14.42 10.29 -5.51
N SER A 63 -14.27 8.98 -5.70
CA SER A 63 -12.99 8.37 -6.05
C SER A 63 -13.19 7.41 -7.21
N ASP A 64 -12.48 7.66 -8.31
CA ASP A 64 -12.46 6.74 -9.45
C ASP A 64 -11.76 5.44 -9.05
N VAL A 65 -12.44 4.32 -9.29
CA VAL A 65 -11.94 3.00 -8.94
C VAL A 65 -12.06 2.05 -10.12
N ARG A 66 -11.07 1.19 -10.30
CA ARG A 66 -11.16 0.05 -11.21
C ARG A 66 -11.28 -1.22 -10.40
N LEU A 67 -12.37 -1.96 -10.60
CA LEU A 67 -12.48 -3.31 -10.09
C LEU A 67 -11.61 -4.23 -10.95
N THR A 68 -10.58 -4.81 -10.36
CA THR A 68 -9.70 -5.76 -11.05
C THR A 68 -9.74 -7.12 -10.36
N ARG A 69 -9.72 -8.20 -11.15
CA ARG A 69 -9.68 -9.57 -10.64
C ARG A 69 -8.23 -10.01 -10.44
N SER A 70 -7.85 -10.37 -9.21
CA SER A 70 -6.64 -11.16 -8.92
C SER A 70 -7.06 -12.51 -8.37
N GLY A 71 -7.03 -13.55 -9.21
CA GLY A 71 -7.51 -14.89 -8.84
C GLY A 71 -9.03 -14.93 -8.64
N ARG A 72 -9.50 -15.49 -7.52
CA ARG A 72 -10.94 -15.65 -7.19
C ARG A 72 -11.55 -14.47 -6.42
N VAL A 73 -10.83 -13.36 -6.22
CA VAL A 73 -11.28 -12.24 -5.38
C VAL A 73 -11.31 -10.92 -6.19
N MET A 74 -12.39 -10.15 -6.03
CA MET A 74 -12.52 -8.80 -6.58
C MET A 74 -11.72 -7.81 -5.73
N ARG A 75 -10.86 -7.00 -6.37
CA ARG A 75 -10.09 -5.96 -5.69
C ARG A 75 -10.42 -4.58 -6.24
N LEU A 76 -10.60 -3.64 -5.32
CA LEU A 76 -10.76 -2.23 -5.61
C LEU A 76 -9.39 -1.56 -5.82
N VAL A 77 -9.21 -0.90 -6.96
CA VAL A 77 -7.99 -0.16 -7.30
C VAL A 77 -8.36 1.30 -7.48
N GLN A 78 -7.69 2.24 -6.82
CA GLN A 78 -7.94 3.67 -7.03
C GLN A 78 -7.28 4.14 -8.36
N ALA A 79 -7.78 5.21 -8.98
CA ALA A 79 -7.21 5.77 -10.22
C ALA A 79 -5.71 6.14 -10.15
N SER A 80 -5.15 6.33 -8.95
CA SER A 80 -3.71 6.49 -8.71
C SER A 80 -2.88 5.21 -8.89
N GLY A 81 -3.52 4.06 -9.13
CA GLY A 81 -2.88 2.75 -9.19
C GLY A 81 -2.51 2.16 -7.82
N ALA A 82 -2.83 2.86 -6.71
CA ALA A 82 -2.67 2.35 -5.36
C ALA A 82 -3.75 1.31 -5.04
N GLY A 83 -3.34 0.17 -4.48
CA GLY A 83 -4.27 -0.80 -3.92
C GLY A 83 -4.89 -0.25 -2.63
N VAL A 84 -6.22 -0.28 -2.52
CA VAL A 84 -6.93 0.15 -1.30
C VAL A 84 -6.85 -0.97 -0.26
N THR A 85 -5.68 -1.15 0.35
CA THR A 85 -5.51 -1.95 1.57
C THR A 85 -4.85 -1.08 2.63
N PRO A 86 -5.48 -0.83 3.79
CA PRO A 86 -4.96 0.05 4.87
C PRO A 86 -3.68 -0.47 5.56
N THR A 87 -3.05 -1.49 5.02
CA THR A 87 -1.92 -2.19 5.63
C THR A 87 -1.11 -2.79 4.49
N GLY A 88 0.20 -2.53 4.44
CA GLY A 88 1.08 -3.15 3.46
C GLY A 88 0.83 -4.65 3.39
N ASN A 89 0.87 -5.23 2.18
CA ASN A 89 0.55 -6.64 1.99
C ASN A 89 1.43 -7.49 2.93
N ALA A 90 0.85 -8.06 3.98
CA ALA A 90 1.60 -8.72 5.04
C ALA A 90 2.47 -9.86 4.52
N SER A 91 2.09 -10.48 3.39
CA SER A 91 2.92 -11.47 2.71
C SER A 91 4.19 -10.88 2.11
N LEU A 92 4.11 -9.69 1.47
CA LEU A 92 5.26 -8.97 0.93
C LEU A 92 6.19 -8.49 2.03
N VAL A 93 5.63 -7.95 3.11
CA VAL A 93 6.41 -7.50 4.27
C VAL A 93 7.18 -8.68 4.88
N ARG A 94 6.50 -9.83 5.10
CA ARG A 94 7.16 -11.05 5.57
C ARG A 94 8.25 -11.54 4.62
N LEU A 95 8.04 -11.42 3.31
CA LEU A 95 9.01 -11.83 2.30
C LEU A 95 10.29 -10.97 2.34
N VAL A 96 10.15 -9.64 2.48
CA VAL A 96 11.31 -8.73 2.64
C VAL A 96 12.06 -8.99 3.95
N LEU A 97 11.34 -9.20 5.05
CA LEU A 97 11.96 -9.58 6.33
C LEU A 97 12.70 -10.91 6.23
N LYS A 98 12.11 -11.91 5.57
CA LYS A 98 12.74 -13.21 5.32
C LYS A 98 14.03 -13.06 4.53
N ALA A 99 14.00 -12.26 3.46
CA ALA A 99 15.18 -11.97 2.66
C ALA A 99 16.31 -11.33 3.46
N ARG A 100 16.01 -10.31 4.28
CA ARG A 100 17.01 -9.65 5.14
C ARG A 100 17.59 -10.60 6.20
N ARG A 101 16.75 -11.43 6.82
CA ARG A 101 17.19 -12.46 7.78
C ARG A 101 18.14 -13.46 7.13
N TRP A 102 17.75 -14.01 5.98
CA TRP A 102 18.56 -14.96 5.22
C TRP A 102 19.90 -14.35 4.81
N TRP A 103 19.89 -13.10 4.35
CA TRP A 103 21.12 -12.38 4.02
C TRP A 103 22.04 -12.19 5.24
N GLY A 104 21.48 -11.90 6.42
CA GLY A 104 22.25 -11.83 7.66
C GLY A 104 22.97 -13.12 8.00
N MET A 105 22.27 -14.26 7.94
CA MET A 105 22.87 -15.59 8.20
C MET A 105 23.96 -15.94 7.20
N LEU A 106 23.75 -15.65 5.90
CA LEU A 106 24.76 -15.89 4.86
C LEU A 106 25.99 -15.00 5.03
N ARG A 107 25.79 -13.71 5.32
CA ARG A 107 26.89 -12.76 5.55
C ARG A 107 27.70 -13.12 6.80
N GLY A 108 27.04 -13.65 7.83
CA GLY A 108 27.69 -14.14 9.04
C GLY A 108 28.46 -15.46 8.85
N GLY A 109 28.32 -16.12 7.70
CA GLY A 109 28.93 -17.43 7.44
C GLY A 109 28.28 -18.58 8.20
N GLU A 110 27.11 -18.36 8.81
CA GLU A 110 26.42 -19.37 9.62
C GLU A 110 25.90 -20.54 8.77
N LEU A 111 25.51 -20.24 7.53
CA LEU A 111 24.91 -21.19 6.59
C LEU A 111 25.34 -20.83 5.17
N ASP A 112 25.42 -21.82 4.29
CA ASP A 112 25.45 -21.62 2.84
C ASP A 112 24.03 -21.70 2.24
N ILE A 113 23.89 -21.37 0.95
CA ILE A 113 22.58 -21.37 0.27
C ILE A 113 21.93 -22.75 0.29
N THR A 114 22.71 -23.81 0.15
CA THR A 114 22.24 -25.20 0.14
C THR A 114 21.69 -25.64 1.49
N THR A 115 22.41 -25.34 2.57
CA THR A 115 22.01 -25.66 3.94
C THR A 115 20.81 -24.82 4.37
N LEU A 116 20.78 -23.54 3.99
CA LEU A 116 19.64 -22.67 4.22
C LEU A 116 18.38 -23.15 3.49
N ALA A 117 18.53 -23.60 2.24
CA ALA A 117 17.44 -24.16 1.44
C ALA A 117 16.87 -25.42 2.08
N ALA A 118 17.74 -26.35 2.50
CA ALA A 118 17.34 -27.56 3.20
C ALA A 118 16.61 -27.26 4.52
N ARG A 119 17.15 -26.34 5.33
CA ARG A 119 16.54 -25.89 6.60
C ARG A 119 15.16 -25.30 6.42
N GLU A 120 14.94 -24.56 5.34
CA GLU A 120 13.68 -23.86 5.06
C GLU A 120 12.72 -24.69 4.20
N GLY A 121 13.11 -25.91 3.81
CA GLY A 121 12.29 -26.81 3.00
C GLY A 121 12.01 -26.28 1.58
N VAL A 122 12.94 -25.53 1.00
CA VAL A 122 12.79 -24.88 -0.31
C VAL A 122 13.95 -25.22 -1.24
N GLN A 123 13.80 -24.90 -2.52
CA GLN A 123 14.87 -25.06 -3.50
C GLN A 123 15.94 -23.97 -3.38
N PRO A 124 17.24 -24.27 -3.58
CA PRO A 124 18.32 -23.26 -3.57
C PRO A 124 18.05 -22.08 -4.50
N ALA A 125 17.49 -22.32 -5.68
CA ALA A 125 17.11 -21.26 -6.62
C ALA A 125 16.04 -20.30 -6.05
N TYR A 126 15.11 -20.82 -5.23
CA TYR A 126 14.14 -19.98 -4.54
C TYR A 126 14.81 -19.12 -3.47
N VAL A 127 15.78 -19.67 -2.73
CA VAL A 127 16.59 -18.90 -1.78
C VAL A 127 17.29 -17.74 -2.47
N THR A 128 17.94 -17.97 -3.62
CA THR A 128 18.59 -16.90 -4.40
C THR A 128 17.60 -15.83 -4.86
N ARG A 129 16.40 -16.22 -5.32
CA ARG A 129 15.35 -15.27 -5.74
C ARG A 129 14.88 -14.39 -4.58
N VAL A 130 14.63 -14.99 -3.43
CA VAL A 130 14.19 -14.25 -2.23
C VAL A 130 15.30 -13.34 -1.71
N LEU A 131 16.56 -13.76 -1.72
CA LEU A 131 17.68 -12.93 -1.26
C LEU A 131 17.81 -11.61 -2.01
N ARG A 132 17.42 -11.56 -3.29
CA ARG A 132 17.41 -10.32 -4.07
C ARG A 132 16.52 -9.24 -3.44
N LEU A 133 15.45 -9.63 -2.74
CA LEU A 133 14.58 -8.69 -2.04
C LEU A 133 15.29 -7.97 -0.88
N ALA A 134 16.40 -8.50 -0.34
CA ALA A 134 17.17 -7.83 0.69
C ALA A 134 17.85 -6.55 0.18
N PHE A 135 17.98 -6.40 -1.14
CA PHE A 135 18.69 -5.31 -1.82
C PHE A 135 17.76 -4.36 -2.59
N LEU A 136 16.46 -4.42 -2.31
CA LEU A 136 15.50 -3.46 -2.85
C LEU A 136 15.86 -2.03 -2.45
N ALA A 137 15.60 -1.10 -3.35
CA ALA A 137 15.74 0.33 -3.11
C ALA A 137 14.93 0.73 -1.85
N PRO A 138 15.47 1.59 -0.97
CA PRO A 138 14.78 2.03 0.23
C PRO A 138 13.34 2.51 -0.02
N ALA A 139 13.14 3.32 -1.06
CA ALA A 139 11.83 3.81 -1.46
C ALA A 139 10.83 2.70 -1.83
N VAL A 140 11.31 1.58 -2.39
CA VAL A 140 10.46 0.42 -2.70
C VAL A 140 10.09 -0.33 -1.42
N VAL A 141 11.00 -0.46 -0.47
CA VAL A 141 10.70 -1.05 0.84
C VAL A 141 9.66 -0.21 1.58
N ASP A 142 9.81 1.11 1.59
CA ASP A 142 8.86 2.03 2.21
C ASP A 142 7.47 1.90 1.56
N ALA A 143 7.42 1.81 0.22
CA ALA A 143 6.18 1.57 -0.50
C ALA A 143 5.54 0.21 -0.19
N ILE A 144 6.34 -0.86 0.00
CA ILE A 144 5.83 -2.18 0.41
C ILE A 144 5.20 -2.09 1.81
N LEU A 145 5.87 -1.42 2.75
CA LEU A 145 5.38 -1.24 4.12
C LEU A 145 4.11 -0.37 4.16
N GLY A 146 4.08 0.69 3.36
CA GLY A 146 2.96 1.61 3.23
C GLY A 146 1.82 1.13 2.33
N GLY A 147 1.96 -0.02 1.66
CA GLY A 147 0.95 -0.53 0.72
C GLY A 147 0.83 0.27 -0.59
N ALA A 148 1.81 1.10 -0.91
CA ALA A 148 1.85 1.99 -2.07
C ALA A 148 2.61 1.41 -3.27
N ILE A 149 2.75 0.08 -3.34
CA ILE A 149 3.40 -0.60 -4.48
C ILE A 149 2.44 -0.72 -5.67
N ARG A 150 2.97 -0.77 -6.90
CA ARG A 150 2.18 -0.95 -8.11
C ARG A 150 1.33 -2.22 -8.04
N THR A 151 0.10 -2.14 -8.56
CA THR A 151 -0.80 -3.28 -8.68
C THR A 151 -0.19 -4.39 -9.55
N GLY A 152 -0.41 -5.64 -9.15
CA GLY A 152 0.20 -6.81 -9.80
C GLY A 152 1.61 -7.16 -9.31
N VAL A 153 2.24 -6.30 -8.50
CA VAL A 153 3.50 -6.63 -7.84
C VAL A 153 3.20 -7.39 -6.54
N ASP A 154 3.20 -8.71 -6.60
CA ASP A 154 3.05 -9.61 -5.46
C ASP A 154 4.32 -10.44 -5.20
N GLY A 155 4.27 -11.36 -4.21
CA GLY A 155 5.42 -12.17 -3.86
C GLY A 155 5.87 -13.10 -5.00
N THR A 156 4.94 -13.54 -5.83
CA THR A 156 5.23 -14.34 -7.03
C THR A 156 5.94 -13.49 -8.07
N ALA A 157 5.42 -12.28 -8.32
CA ALA A 157 6.02 -11.33 -9.25
C ALA A 157 7.44 -10.96 -8.81
N LEU A 158 7.67 -10.63 -7.54
CA LEU A 158 8.99 -10.23 -7.03
C LEU A 158 10.01 -11.37 -6.97
N THR A 159 9.55 -12.62 -6.88
CA THR A 159 10.45 -13.79 -6.87
C THR A 159 10.60 -14.42 -8.25
N ALA A 160 9.95 -13.90 -9.29
CA ALA A 160 10.15 -14.37 -10.64
C ALA A 160 11.60 -14.10 -11.12
N THR A 161 12.07 -14.95 -12.03
CA THR A 161 13.42 -14.80 -12.60
C THR A 161 13.52 -13.47 -13.33
N GLY A 162 14.49 -12.63 -12.94
CA GLY A 162 14.70 -11.31 -13.56
C GLY A 162 13.72 -10.22 -13.11
N ALA A 163 12.89 -10.48 -12.09
CA ALA A 163 11.86 -9.53 -11.65
C ALA A 163 12.39 -8.23 -11.03
N ILE A 164 13.60 -8.25 -10.49
CA ILE A 164 14.19 -7.12 -9.76
C ILE A 164 15.34 -6.56 -10.60
N PRO A 165 15.18 -5.35 -11.17
CA PRO A 165 16.25 -4.64 -11.84
C PRO A 165 17.45 -4.41 -10.90
N PRO A 166 18.70 -4.45 -11.41
CA PRO A 166 19.88 -4.25 -10.58
C PRO A 166 20.02 -2.80 -10.11
N LEU A 167 19.51 -1.82 -10.87
CA LEU A 167 19.59 -0.40 -10.54
C LEU A 167 18.37 0.04 -9.72
N TRP A 168 18.62 0.77 -8.63
CA TRP A 168 17.55 1.29 -7.77
C TRP A 168 16.60 2.27 -8.48
N SER A 169 17.10 3.08 -9.40
CA SER A 169 16.27 3.98 -10.22
C SER A 169 15.26 3.19 -11.08
N GLU A 170 15.70 2.10 -11.68
CA GLU A 170 14.84 1.20 -12.47
C GLU A 170 13.85 0.44 -11.59
N GLN A 171 14.26 0.01 -10.40
CA GLN A 171 13.36 -0.59 -9.42
C GLN A 171 12.23 0.38 -9.05
N VAL A 172 12.55 1.64 -8.75
CA VAL A 172 11.57 2.68 -8.45
C VAL A 172 10.61 2.88 -9.62
N ALA A 173 11.13 3.05 -10.84
CA ALA A 173 10.30 3.26 -12.03
C ALA A 173 9.39 2.06 -12.37
N THR A 174 9.83 0.84 -12.07
CA THR A 174 9.12 -0.39 -12.42
C THR A 174 8.11 -0.82 -11.34
N LEU A 175 8.49 -0.70 -10.07
CA LEU A 175 7.75 -1.28 -8.94
C LEU A 175 6.82 -0.27 -8.26
N LEU A 176 7.10 1.02 -8.37
CA LEU A 176 6.21 2.05 -7.82
C LEU A 176 5.15 2.47 -8.85
N PRO A 177 3.99 2.96 -8.39
CA PRO A 177 3.04 3.65 -9.24
C PRO A 177 3.74 4.84 -9.90
N GLY A 178 3.50 5.06 -11.19
CA GLY A 178 3.97 6.28 -11.85
C GLY A 178 3.37 7.49 -11.13
N THR A 179 4.17 8.52 -10.85
CA THR A 179 3.62 9.81 -10.46
C THR A 179 2.79 10.32 -11.63
N ALA A 180 1.48 10.06 -11.62
CA ALA A 180 0.54 10.71 -12.51
C ALA A 180 0.84 12.21 -12.41
N GLY A 181 1.22 12.79 -13.55
CA GLY A 181 1.74 14.13 -13.62
C GLY A 181 0.82 15.11 -12.91
N ARG A 182 1.36 15.79 -11.91
CA ARG A 182 0.88 17.11 -11.53
C ARG A 182 1.23 18.05 -12.70
N GLY A 183 0.46 18.00 -13.80
CA GLY A 183 0.33 19.17 -14.68
C GLY A 183 -0.26 20.28 -13.80
N ARG A 184 0.34 21.46 -13.63
CA ARG A 184 0.89 22.37 -14.64
C ARG A 184 -0.12 22.66 -15.74
N ASP A 185 -1.27 23.17 -15.31
CA ASP A 185 -2.02 24.10 -16.15
C ASP A 185 -1.55 25.50 -15.79
N GLY A 186 -1.21 26.25 -16.83
CA GLY A 186 -0.73 27.63 -16.77
C GLY A 186 -1.85 28.66 -16.74
#